data_AF-A0A8J5J6V8-F1
#
_entry.id   AF-A0A8J5J6V8-F1
#
_cell.length_a   1.000
_cell.length_b   1.000
_cell.length_c   1.000
_cell.angle_alpha   90.00
_cell.angle_beta   90.00
_cell.angle_gamma   90.00
#
_symmetry.space_group_name_H-M   'P 1'
#
loop_
_entity.id
_entity.type
_entity.pdbx_description
1 polymer ?
#
loop_
_entity_poly.entity_id
_entity_poly.type
_entity_poly.pdbx_seq_one_letter_code
_entity_poly.pdbx_strand_id
1 'polypeptide(L)'
;MPLNLQLHGEGASALRMFLATHLDAKQLNRPDVKKMLNEKENTLTSRELRQVSSLLSELRASDPSIPTLISLLRQGRGIQTRVIATYQEEDEEDKEKRIKYLAKRRQKLLRLDEEMRYGSMVRNVKTQSVDTELAHHQTSVRQHLSIGANMVMARVTAFIAVYFVARNITENETTRIVAGLGGAIVMMVIEMVLFIARAAKFESIEQEQKKHKSVF
;
A
#
# COMPACT_ATOMS: atom_id res chain seq x y z
N MET A 1 23.56 -29.10 10.27
CA MET A 1 22.43 -29.70 11.02
C MET A 1 21.10 -29.59 10.27
N PRO A 2 20.48 -30.70 9.83
CA PRO A 2 19.05 -30.68 9.55
C PRO A 2 18.32 -30.48 10.87
N LEU A 3 17.74 -29.29 11.06
CA LEU A 3 16.88 -29.00 12.19
C LEU A 3 15.61 -29.86 12.03
N ASN A 4 15.54 -30.97 12.75
CA ASN A 4 14.32 -31.77 12.85
C ASN A 4 13.36 -31.05 13.81
N LEU A 5 12.55 -30.18 13.20
CA LEU A 5 11.42 -29.53 13.86
C LEU A 5 10.29 -30.56 14.02
N GLN A 6 9.91 -30.79 15.27
CA GLN A 6 8.74 -31.57 15.61
C GLN A 6 7.66 -30.65 16.17
N LEU A 7 6.46 -30.76 15.63
CA LEU A 7 5.25 -30.10 16.12
C LEU A 7 4.58 -31.02 17.13
N HIS A 8 4.43 -30.55 18.36
CA HIS A 8 3.79 -31.29 19.45
C HIS A 8 2.46 -30.65 19.80
N GLY A 9 1.40 -31.42 20.05
CA GLY A 9 0.19 -30.89 20.69
C GLY A 9 -1.14 -31.47 20.20
N GLU A 10 -2.23 -31.02 20.84
CA GLU A 10 -3.60 -31.46 20.55
C GLU A 10 -4.01 -31.16 19.10
N GLY A 11 -3.54 -30.04 18.52
CA GLY A 11 -3.79 -29.71 17.12
C GLY A 11 -3.19 -30.71 16.12
N ALA A 12 -2.07 -31.37 16.46
CA ALA A 12 -1.50 -32.43 15.63
C ALA A 12 -2.38 -33.70 15.66
N SER A 13 -2.97 -34.01 16.82
CA SER A 13 -3.89 -35.14 16.98
C SER A 13 -5.24 -34.91 16.28
N ALA A 14 -5.79 -33.70 16.38
CA ALA A 14 -7.03 -33.30 15.70
C ALA A 14 -6.87 -33.40 14.19
N LEU A 15 -5.72 -32.96 13.67
CA LEU A 15 -5.40 -33.07 12.26
C LEU A 15 -5.30 -34.53 11.78
N ARG A 16 -4.67 -35.41 12.57
CA ARG A 16 -4.58 -36.85 12.24
C ARG A 16 -5.96 -37.51 12.25
N MET A 17 -6.80 -37.19 13.24
CA MET A 17 -8.16 -37.70 13.35
C MET A 17 -9.05 -37.22 12.19
N PHE A 18 -8.92 -35.96 11.80
CA PHE A 18 -9.62 -35.40 10.64
C PHE A 18 -9.20 -36.10 9.34
N LEU A 19 -7.91 -36.31 9.14
CA LEU A 19 -7.41 -37.04 7.97
C LEU A 19 -7.87 -38.49 7.97
N ALA A 20 -7.84 -39.19 9.10
CA ALA A 20 -8.30 -40.58 9.20
C ALA A 20 -9.78 -40.76 8.85
N THR A 21 -10.60 -39.73 9.03
CA THR A 21 -12.05 -39.76 8.78
C THR A 21 -12.45 -39.29 7.38
N HIS A 22 -11.63 -38.45 6.73
CA HIS A 22 -11.95 -37.81 5.45
C HIS A 22 -11.07 -38.28 4.27
N LEU A 23 -10.06 -39.13 4.51
CA LEU A 23 -9.24 -39.72 3.45
C LEU A 23 -9.92 -40.94 2.82
N ASP A 24 -9.88 -41.00 1.49
CA ASP A 24 -10.36 -42.14 0.71
C ASP A 24 -9.47 -43.40 0.93
N ALA A 25 -10.03 -44.60 0.79
CA ALA A 25 -9.39 -45.87 1.10
C ALA A 25 -8.08 -46.12 0.33
N LYS A 26 -7.96 -45.52 -0.87
CA LYS A 26 -6.72 -45.56 -1.68
C LYS A 26 -5.58 -44.72 -1.07
N GLN A 27 -5.90 -43.59 -0.45
CA GLN A 27 -4.92 -42.70 0.18
C GLN A 27 -4.51 -43.22 1.56
N LEU A 28 -5.45 -43.86 2.28
CA LEU A 28 -5.20 -44.49 3.58
C LEU A 28 -4.22 -45.68 3.49
N ASN A 29 -4.21 -46.39 2.36
CA ASN A 29 -3.33 -47.54 2.13
C ASN A 29 -1.89 -47.16 1.74
N ARG A 30 -1.57 -45.88 1.59
CA ARG A 30 -0.17 -45.45 1.37
C ARG A 30 0.65 -45.72 2.63
N PRO A 31 1.83 -46.37 2.52
CA PRO A 31 2.62 -46.78 3.69
C PRO A 31 3.05 -45.59 4.56
N ASP A 32 3.34 -44.44 3.95
CA ASP A 32 3.73 -43.20 4.63
C ASP A 32 2.59 -42.61 5.47
N VAL A 33 1.37 -42.62 4.93
CA VAL A 33 0.16 -42.11 5.60
C VAL A 33 -0.27 -43.06 6.71
N LYS A 34 -0.21 -44.37 6.46
CA LYS A 34 -0.50 -45.40 7.47
C LYS A 34 0.47 -45.34 8.65
N LYS A 35 1.76 -45.09 8.40
CA LYS A 35 2.76 -44.89 9.45
C LYS A 35 2.47 -43.62 10.26
N MET A 36 2.20 -42.51 9.58
CA MET A 36 1.88 -41.22 10.22
C MET A 36 0.60 -41.26 11.07
N LEU A 37 -0.42 -42.01 10.67
CA LEU A 37 -1.69 -42.13 11.42
C LEU A 37 -1.61 -43.12 12.59
N ASN A 38 -0.68 -44.08 12.55
CA ASN A 38 -0.53 -45.11 13.58
C ASN A 38 0.45 -44.71 14.70
N GLU A 39 1.21 -43.64 14.51
CA GLU A 39 2.08 -43.08 15.55
C GLU A 39 1.24 -42.49 16.69
N LYS A 40 1.34 -43.11 17.88
CA LYS A 40 0.63 -42.71 19.11
C LYS A 40 1.13 -41.40 19.72
N GLU A 41 2.29 -40.92 19.27
CA GLU A 41 2.87 -39.67 19.75
C GLU A 41 2.23 -38.50 19.00
N ASN A 42 1.77 -37.47 19.71
CA ASN A 42 1.17 -36.25 19.14
C ASN A 42 2.22 -35.36 18.47
N THR A 43 3.07 -35.95 17.62
CA THR A 43 4.30 -35.38 17.06
C THR A 43 4.24 -35.41 15.54
N LEU A 44 4.34 -34.26 14.90
CA LEU A 44 4.43 -34.17 13.44
C LEU A 44 5.80 -33.64 13.05
N THR A 45 6.53 -34.39 12.21
CA THR A 45 7.78 -33.90 11.63
C THR A 45 7.51 -32.89 10.51
N SER A 46 8.52 -32.09 10.16
CA SER A 46 8.42 -31.12 9.06
C SER A 46 8.09 -31.74 7.69
N ARG A 47 8.48 -33.00 7.46
CA ARG A 47 8.17 -33.76 6.24
C ARG A 47 6.71 -34.20 6.23
N GLU A 48 6.23 -34.76 7.34
CA GLU A 48 4.82 -35.15 7.51
C GLU A 48 3.89 -33.94 7.39
N LEU A 49 4.26 -32.78 7.96
CA LEU A 49 3.45 -31.56 7.84
C LEU A 49 3.26 -31.12 6.38
N ARG A 50 4.29 -31.24 5.54
CA ARG A 50 4.18 -30.92 4.12
C ARG A 50 3.24 -31.89 3.40
N GLN A 51 3.37 -33.19 3.68
CA GLN A 51 2.49 -34.22 3.11
C GLN A 51 1.02 -34.03 3.54
N VAL A 52 0.80 -33.69 4.81
CA VAL A 52 -0.51 -33.31 5.35
C VAL A 52 -1.07 -32.09 4.63
N SER A 53 -0.24 -31.06 4.41
CA SER A 53 -0.68 -29.83 3.76
C SER A 53 -1.11 -30.05 2.30
N SER A 54 -0.40 -30.92 1.57
CA SER A 54 -0.80 -31.29 0.21
C SER A 54 -2.10 -32.10 0.21
N LEU A 55 -2.27 -33.06 1.13
CA LEU A 55 -3.50 -33.84 1.24
C LEU A 55 -4.71 -32.99 1.61
N LEU A 56 -4.57 -32.06 2.56
CA LEU A 56 -5.65 -31.12 2.90
C LEU A 56 -5.97 -30.17 1.74
N SER A 57 -4.98 -29.76 0.96
CA SER A 57 -5.20 -28.94 -0.23
C SER A 57 -5.95 -29.70 -1.32
N GLU A 58 -5.64 -30.98 -1.55
CA GLU A 58 -6.35 -31.84 -2.50
C GLU A 58 -7.80 -32.11 -2.06
N LEU A 59 -8.00 -32.39 -0.78
CA LEU A 59 -9.34 -32.57 -0.21
C LEU A 59 -10.18 -31.29 -0.35
N ARG A 60 -9.58 -30.13 -0.06
CA ARG A 60 -10.28 -28.83 -0.16
C ARG A 60 -10.56 -28.40 -1.61
N ALA A 61 -9.74 -28.85 -2.57
CA ALA A 61 -10.04 -28.67 -3.99
C ALA A 61 -11.31 -29.42 -4.41
N SER A 62 -11.65 -30.49 -3.70
CA SER A 62 -12.87 -31.28 -3.93
C SER A 62 -14.06 -30.77 -3.11
N ASP A 63 -13.83 -30.32 -1.87
CA ASP A 63 -14.86 -29.75 -1.00
C ASP A 63 -14.37 -28.46 -0.29
N PRO A 64 -14.91 -27.28 -0.64
CA PRO A 64 -14.49 -26.01 -0.06
C PRO A 64 -14.90 -25.83 1.41
N SER A 65 -15.78 -26.68 1.95
CA SER A 65 -16.21 -26.66 3.36
C SER A 65 -15.17 -27.24 4.33
N ILE A 66 -14.12 -27.89 3.80
CA ILE A 66 -13.07 -28.51 4.60
C ILE A 66 -12.23 -27.46 5.34
N PRO A 67 -12.00 -27.63 6.66
CA PRO A 67 -11.24 -26.69 7.46
C PRO A 67 -9.78 -26.57 6.99
N THR A 68 -9.24 -25.35 7.08
CA THR A 68 -7.85 -25.07 6.74
C THR A 68 -6.88 -25.75 7.72
N LEU A 69 -5.65 -25.98 7.27
CA LEU A 69 -4.56 -26.46 8.12
C LEU A 69 -4.40 -25.57 9.37
N ILE A 70 -4.48 -24.25 9.22
CA ILE A 70 -4.36 -23.31 10.35
C ILE A 70 -5.50 -23.48 11.35
N SER A 71 -6.74 -23.71 10.90
CA SER A 71 -7.87 -23.95 11.81
C SER A 71 -7.72 -25.25 12.59
N LEU A 72 -7.27 -26.34 11.96
CA LEU A 72 -7.05 -27.63 12.63
C LEU A 72 -5.88 -27.57 13.62
N LEU A 73 -4.80 -26.87 13.26
CA LEU A 73 -3.64 -26.70 14.13
C LEU A 73 -3.93 -25.78 15.34
N ARG A 74 -4.97 -24.93 15.26
CA ARG A 74 -5.43 -24.06 16.36
C ARG A 74 -6.50 -24.70 17.24
N GLN A 75 -6.97 -25.90 16.91
CA GLN A 75 -8.00 -26.59 17.68
C GLN A 75 -7.42 -27.10 19.01
N GLY A 76 -8.15 -26.88 20.12
CA GLY A 76 -7.70 -27.25 21.48
C GLY A 76 -6.65 -26.30 22.06
N ARG A 77 -5.64 -26.84 22.77
CA ARG A 77 -4.54 -26.06 23.37
C ARG A 77 -3.45 -25.58 22.38
N GLY A 78 -3.65 -25.77 21.07
CA GLY A 78 -2.73 -25.35 20.02
C GLY A 78 -1.51 -26.28 19.86
N ILE A 79 -0.45 -25.77 19.22
CA ILE A 79 0.77 -26.53 18.90
C ILE A 79 2.00 -25.86 19.47
N GLN A 80 2.87 -26.68 20.06
CA GLN A 80 4.18 -26.29 20.57
C GLN A 80 5.26 -26.85 19.63
N THR A 81 6.13 -25.99 19.14
CA THR A 81 7.30 -26.39 18.34
C THR A 81 8.45 -26.76 19.26
N ARG A 82 8.94 -28.01 19.20
CA ARG A 82 10.18 -28.41 19.87
C ARG A 82 11.25 -28.67 18.83
N VAL A 83 12.40 -28.04 19.00
CA VAL A 83 13.60 -28.28 18.18
C VAL A 83 14.39 -29.39 18.87
N ILE A 84 14.58 -30.52 18.18
CA ILE A 84 15.47 -31.57 18.65
C ILE A 84 16.81 -31.39 17.95
N ALA A 85 17.86 -31.07 18.72
CA ALA A 85 19.22 -31.05 18.23
C ALA A 85 19.76 -32.48 18.21
N THR A 86 19.87 -33.07 17.02
CA THR A 86 20.65 -34.30 16.84
C THR A 86 22.13 -33.91 16.89
N TYR A 87 22.83 -34.30 17.95
CA TYR A 87 24.27 -34.12 18.06
C TYR A 87 24.97 -35.14 17.15
N GLN A 88 25.29 -34.74 15.93
CA GLN A 88 26.38 -35.37 15.19
C GLN A 88 27.67 -34.70 15.62
N GLU A 89 28.69 -35.49 15.95
CA GLU A 89 30.05 -35.01 16.17
C GLU A 89 30.55 -34.40 14.83
N GLU A 90 30.41 -33.08 14.71
CA GLU A 90 30.93 -32.30 13.58
C GLU A 90 32.46 -32.15 13.75
N ASP A 91 33.23 -32.42 12.69
CA ASP A 91 34.67 -32.21 12.63
C ASP A 91 35.02 -30.74 12.96
N GLU A 92 36.20 -30.49 13.56
CA GLU A 92 36.61 -29.15 14.01
C GLU A 92 36.63 -28.11 12.87
N GLU A 93 36.97 -28.54 11.65
CA GLU A 93 37.03 -27.68 10.47
C GLU A 93 35.64 -27.18 10.03
N ASP A 94 34.61 -28.01 10.18
CA ASP A 94 33.22 -27.67 9.85
C ASP A 94 32.60 -26.76 10.91
N LYS A 95 32.98 -26.94 12.18
CA LYS A 95 32.62 -26.03 13.28
C LYS A 95 33.15 -24.62 13.02
N GLU A 96 34.40 -24.48 12.60
CA GLU A 96 34.98 -23.16 12.27
C GLU A 96 34.27 -22.47 11.10
N LYS A 97 34.04 -23.19 10.00
CA LYS A 97 33.33 -22.66 8.82
C LYS A 97 31.93 -22.19 9.21
N ARG A 98 31.26 -22.96 10.08
CA ARG A 98 29.92 -22.63 10.58
C ARG A 98 29.93 -21.41 11.49
N ILE A 99 30.91 -21.28 12.40
CA ILE A 99 31.03 -20.08 13.27
C ILE A 99 31.28 -18.84 12.42
N LYS A 100 32.19 -18.91 11.44
CA LYS A 100 32.47 -17.82 10.49
C LYS A 100 31.22 -17.44 9.67
N TYR A 101 30.46 -18.42 9.20
CA TYR A 101 29.19 -18.19 8.50
C TYR A 101 28.13 -17.54 9.39
N LEU A 102 27.96 -18.04 10.62
CA LEU A 102 26.98 -17.50 11.57
C LEU A 102 27.33 -16.07 11.99
N ALA A 103 28.61 -15.76 12.16
CA ALA A 103 29.07 -14.39 12.44
C ALA A 103 28.73 -13.43 11.28
N LYS A 104 29.02 -13.81 10.03
CA LYS A 104 28.66 -13.03 8.83
C LYS A 104 27.15 -12.83 8.71
N ARG A 105 26.37 -13.89 8.96
CA ARG A 105 24.90 -13.83 8.91
C ARG A 105 24.34 -12.89 9.99
N ARG A 106 24.90 -12.91 11.20
CA ARG A 106 24.50 -12.03 12.28
C ARG A 106 24.77 -10.56 11.95
N GLN A 107 25.94 -10.25 11.39
CA GLN A 107 26.26 -8.89 10.92
C GLN A 107 25.30 -8.40 9.84
N LYS A 108 24.96 -9.26 8.87
CA LYS A 108 23.98 -8.92 7.83
C LYS A 108 22.60 -8.61 8.41
N LEU A 109 22.14 -9.40 9.38
CA LEU A 109 20.84 -9.19 10.02
C LEU A 109 20.81 -7.89 10.84
N LEU A 110 21.89 -7.57 11.56
CA LEU A 110 22.02 -6.32 12.30
C LEU A 110 21.95 -5.10 11.36
N ARG A 111 22.66 -5.16 10.24
CA ARG A 111 22.62 -4.10 9.24
C ARG A 111 21.21 -3.92 8.66
N LEU A 112 20.53 -5.01 8.34
CA LEU A 112 19.18 -4.95 7.78
C LEU A 112 18.17 -4.39 8.79
N ASP A 113 18.30 -4.75 10.07
CA ASP A 113 17.51 -4.18 11.16
C ASP A 113 17.74 -2.67 11.30
N GLU A 114 18.99 -2.23 11.25
CA GLU A 114 19.35 -0.81 11.30
C GLU A 114 18.79 -0.03 10.10
N GLU A 115 18.89 -0.59 8.89
CA GLU A 115 18.31 0.00 7.67
C GLU A 115 16.78 0.10 7.75
N MET A 116 16.10 -0.93 8.27
CA MET A 116 14.65 -0.90 8.50
C MET A 116 14.27 0.16 9.54
N ARG A 117 15.04 0.26 10.62
CA ARG A 117 14.78 1.23 11.69
C ARG A 117 14.97 2.65 11.18
N TYR A 118 16.08 2.92 10.48
CA TYR A 118 16.32 4.21 9.82
C TYR A 118 15.21 4.53 8.81
N GLY A 119 14.88 3.58 7.95
CA GLY A 119 13.79 3.70 6.98
C GLY A 119 12.47 4.07 7.66
N SER A 120 12.11 3.43 8.77
CA SER A 120 10.89 3.73 9.53
C SER A 120 10.90 5.11 10.17
N MET A 121 12.05 5.59 10.65
CA MET A 121 12.21 6.91 11.27
C MET A 121 12.08 8.04 10.23
N VAL A 122 12.59 7.84 9.01
CA VAL A 122 12.54 8.88 7.95
C VAL A 122 11.33 8.78 7.04
N ARG A 123 10.58 7.66 7.07
CA ARG A 123 9.42 7.44 6.18
C ARG A 123 8.36 8.52 6.34
N ASN A 124 8.05 8.91 7.57
CA ASN A 124 6.99 9.89 7.85
C ASN A 124 7.38 11.31 7.40
N VAL A 125 8.68 11.63 7.42
CA VAL A 125 9.20 12.92 6.96
C VAL A 125 9.06 13.03 5.43
N LYS A 126 9.39 11.95 4.71
CA LYS A 126 9.35 11.95 3.24
C LYS A 126 7.93 11.90 2.66
N THR A 127 7.00 11.19 3.30
CA THR A 127 5.60 11.15 2.82
C THR A 127 4.87 12.47 3.10
N GLN A 128 5.07 13.05 4.29
CA GLN A 128 4.46 14.34 4.62
C GLN A 128 4.98 15.47 3.74
N SER A 129 6.28 15.49 3.41
CA SER A 129 6.83 16.51 2.50
C SER A 129 6.30 16.38 1.08
N VAL A 130 6.19 15.16 0.54
CA VAL A 130 5.70 14.95 -0.84
C VAL A 130 4.21 15.27 -0.95
N ASP A 131 3.38 14.84 0.00
CA ASP A 131 1.93 15.11 -0.05
C ASP A 131 1.63 16.60 0.16
N THR A 132 2.38 17.29 1.03
CA THR A 132 2.23 18.73 1.24
C THR A 132 2.72 19.54 0.04
N GLU A 133 3.83 19.15 -0.59
CA GLU A 133 4.34 19.77 -1.81
C GLU A 133 3.37 19.56 -2.98
N LEU A 134 2.87 18.33 -3.19
CA LEU A 134 1.86 18.04 -4.20
C LEU A 134 0.54 18.80 -3.95
N ALA A 135 0.07 18.90 -2.71
CA ALA A 135 -1.11 19.68 -2.37
C ALA A 135 -0.88 21.18 -2.65
N HIS A 136 0.32 21.70 -2.36
CA HIS A 136 0.67 23.09 -2.67
C HIS A 136 0.70 23.35 -4.19
N HIS A 137 1.23 22.42 -4.98
CA HIS A 137 1.21 22.54 -6.44
C HIS A 137 -0.18 22.41 -7.03
N GLN A 138 -1.03 21.51 -6.52
CA GLN A 138 -2.40 21.37 -7.01
C GLN A 138 -3.26 22.59 -6.68
N THR A 139 -3.11 23.16 -5.48
CA THR A 139 -3.85 24.35 -5.08
C THR A 139 -3.43 25.58 -5.88
N SER A 140 -2.13 25.78 -6.11
CA SER A 140 -1.65 26.90 -6.94
C SER A 140 -2.12 26.77 -8.39
N VAL A 141 -2.03 25.58 -9.00
CA VAL A 141 -2.52 25.33 -10.36
C VAL A 141 -4.02 25.61 -10.48
N ARG A 142 -4.83 25.12 -9.54
CA ARG A 142 -6.28 25.40 -9.53
C ARG A 142 -6.59 26.89 -9.39
N GLN A 143 -5.85 27.60 -8.54
CA GLN A 143 -6.02 29.05 -8.37
C GLN A 143 -5.72 29.80 -9.67
N HIS A 144 -4.56 29.55 -10.30
CA HIS A 144 -4.19 30.18 -11.56
C HIS A 144 -5.17 29.85 -12.70
N LEU A 145 -5.66 28.60 -12.76
CA LEU A 145 -6.69 28.20 -13.72
C LEU A 145 -8.01 28.93 -13.49
N SER A 146 -8.48 29.06 -12.24
CA SER A 146 -9.74 29.77 -11.96
C SER A 146 -9.65 31.26 -12.33
N ILE A 147 -8.49 31.88 -12.10
CA ILE A 147 -8.22 33.27 -12.45
C ILE A 147 -8.22 33.43 -13.97
N GLY A 148 -7.52 32.55 -14.69
CA GLY A 148 -7.49 32.55 -16.16
C GLY A 148 -8.85 32.27 -16.79
N ALA A 149 -9.61 31.33 -16.21
CA ALA A 149 -10.96 31.01 -16.68
C ALA A 149 -11.92 32.19 -16.51
N ASN A 150 -11.90 32.86 -15.36
CA ASN A 150 -12.71 34.06 -15.14
C ASN A 150 -12.35 35.18 -16.12
N MET A 151 -11.05 35.37 -16.41
CA MET A 151 -10.53 36.34 -17.37
C MET A 151 -11.00 36.08 -18.81
N VAL A 152 -11.15 34.82 -19.22
CA VAL A 152 -11.69 34.50 -20.55
C VAL A 152 -13.21 34.65 -20.57
N MET A 153 -13.90 34.15 -19.55
CA MET A 153 -15.36 34.17 -19.49
C MET A 153 -15.94 35.59 -19.47
N ALA A 154 -15.28 36.52 -18.77
CA ALA A 154 -15.71 37.91 -18.76
C ALA A 154 -15.60 38.58 -20.14
N ARG A 155 -14.55 38.29 -20.92
CA ARG A 155 -14.44 38.77 -22.32
C ARG A 155 -15.48 38.17 -23.24
N VAL A 156 -15.74 36.87 -23.12
CA VAL A 156 -16.81 36.21 -23.90
C VAL A 156 -18.16 36.83 -23.57
N THR A 157 -18.42 37.09 -22.28
CA THR A 157 -19.66 37.71 -21.83
C THR A 157 -19.80 39.15 -22.37
N ALA A 158 -18.73 39.95 -22.32
CA ALA A 158 -18.72 41.30 -22.85
C ALA A 158 -18.90 41.32 -24.37
N PHE A 159 -18.27 40.39 -25.09
CA PHE A 159 -18.47 40.22 -26.53
C PHE A 159 -19.95 39.98 -26.87
N ILE A 160 -20.56 39.01 -26.19
CA ILE A 160 -21.97 38.65 -26.41
C ILE A 160 -22.89 39.82 -26.05
N ALA A 161 -22.64 40.49 -24.92
CA ALA A 161 -23.45 41.64 -24.49
C ALA A 161 -23.41 42.78 -25.50
N VAL A 162 -22.21 43.17 -25.97
CA VAL A 162 -22.07 44.26 -26.94
C VAL A 162 -22.57 43.84 -28.32
N TYR A 163 -22.37 42.59 -28.73
CA TYR A 163 -22.95 42.05 -29.96
C TYR A 163 -24.49 42.13 -29.92
N PHE A 164 -25.12 41.81 -28.80
CA PHE A 164 -26.58 41.85 -28.64
C PHE A 164 -27.11 43.29 -28.67
N VAL A 165 -26.40 44.24 -28.05
CA VAL A 165 -26.73 45.66 -28.15
C VAL A 165 -26.57 46.17 -29.58
N ALA A 166 -25.47 45.82 -30.26
CA ALA A 166 -25.24 46.19 -31.64
C ALA A 166 -26.30 45.60 -32.58
N ARG A 167 -26.84 44.41 -32.25
CA ARG A 167 -27.94 43.80 -33.00
C ARG A 167 -29.19 44.68 -33.08
N ASN A 168 -29.47 45.44 -32.02
CA ASN A 168 -30.61 46.36 -31.98
C ASN A 168 -30.36 47.69 -32.71
N ILE A 169 -29.11 48.01 -33.05
CA ILE A 169 -28.72 49.30 -33.64
C ILE A 169 -28.39 49.17 -35.13
N THR A 170 -27.79 48.06 -35.54
CA THR A 170 -27.37 47.83 -36.93
C THR A 170 -27.84 46.46 -37.42
N GLU A 171 -28.24 46.39 -38.69
CA GLU A 171 -28.57 45.13 -39.38
C GLU A 171 -27.35 44.41 -39.95
N ASN A 172 -26.23 45.13 -40.10
CA ASN A 172 -25.01 44.59 -40.69
C ASN A 172 -24.26 43.67 -39.72
N GLU A 173 -24.14 42.39 -40.09
CA GLU A 173 -23.48 41.36 -39.28
C GLU A 173 -22.01 41.68 -39.00
N THR A 174 -21.27 42.17 -39.99
CA THR A 174 -19.86 42.54 -39.85
C THR A 174 -19.68 43.63 -38.78
N THR A 175 -20.56 44.63 -38.77
CA THR A 175 -20.51 45.71 -37.79
C THR A 175 -20.81 45.22 -36.38
N ARG A 176 -21.72 44.24 -36.23
CA ARG A 176 -22.01 43.62 -34.92
C ARG A 176 -20.82 42.85 -34.36
N ILE A 177 -20.13 42.09 -35.20
CA ILE A 177 -18.93 41.34 -34.80
C ILE A 177 -17.82 42.29 -34.39
N VAL A 178 -17.57 43.36 -35.17
CA VAL A 178 -16.56 44.38 -34.86
C VAL A 178 -16.89 45.10 -33.55
N ALA A 179 -18.17 45.44 -33.31
CA ALA A 179 -18.61 46.04 -32.07
C ALA A 179 -18.39 45.10 -30.87
N GLY A 180 -18.76 43.82 -31.00
CA GLY A 180 -18.51 42.80 -29.99
C GLY A 180 -17.01 42.66 -29.66
N LEU A 181 -16.16 42.64 -30.69
CA LEU A 181 -14.71 42.59 -30.52
C LEU A 181 -14.17 43.82 -29.79
N GLY A 182 -14.68 45.01 -30.12
CA GLY A 182 -14.38 46.24 -29.38
C GLY A 182 -14.77 46.13 -27.91
N GLY A 183 -15.94 45.57 -27.61
CA GLY A 183 -16.39 45.29 -26.24
C GLY A 183 -15.46 44.35 -25.48
N ALA A 184 -14.98 43.28 -26.14
CA ALA A 184 -14.02 42.35 -25.54
C ALA A 184 -12.66 42.99 -25.24
N ILE A 185 -12.17 43.88 -26.12
CA ILE A 185 -10.92 44.63 -25.92
C ILE A 185 -11.06 45.59 -24.74
N VAL A 186 -12.17 46.33 -24.64
CA VAL A 186 -12.42 47.22 -23.50
C VAL A 186 -12.50 46.41 -22.21
N MET A 187 -13.17 45.27 -22.21
CA MET A 187 -13.25 44.38 -21.05
C MET A 187 -11.86 43.87 -20.62
N MET A 188 -10.96 43.60 -21.57
CA MET A 188 -9.57 43.23 -21.27
C MET A 188 -8.80 44.33 -20.51
N VAL A 189 -9.01 45.60 -20.86
CA VAL A 189 -8.40 46.73 -20.15
C VAL A 189 -8.97 46.85 -18.73
N ILE A 190 -10.29 46.74 -18.59
CA ILE A 190 -10.97 46.78 -17.28
C ILE A 190 -10.45 45.64 -16.38
N GLU A 191 -10.34 44.42 -16.92
CA GLU A 191 -9.79 43.28 -16.20
C GLU A 191 -8.34 43.51 -15.78
N MET A 192 -7.50 44.09 -16.63
CA MET A 192 -6.10 44.38 -16.31
C MET A 192 -6.00 45.33 -15.11
N VAL A 193 -6.80 46.41 -15.10
CA VAL A 193 -6.83 47.37 -14.00
C VAL A 193 -7.37 46.72 -12.72
N LEU A 194 -8.47 45.97 -12.81
CA LEU A 194 -9.05 45.25 -11.67
C LEU A 194 -8.10 44.17 -11.13
N PHE A 195 -7.34 43.51 -12.01
CA PHE A 195 -6.35 42.51 -11.64
C PHE A 195 -5.19 43.14 -10.88
N ILE A 196 -4.65 44.27 -11.35
CA ILE A 196 -3.60 45.01 -10.65
C ILE A 196 -4.10 45.49 -9.27
N ALA A 197 -5.29 46.07 -9.21
CA ALA A 197 -5.88 46.54 -7.95
C ALA A 197 -6.12 45.38 -6.96
N ARG A 198 -6.59 44.23 -7.46
CA ARG A 198 -6.75 43.01 -6.66
C ARG A 198 -5.41 42.47 -6.20
N ALA A 199 -4.42 42.38 -7.08
CA ALA A 199 -3.07 41.90 -6.77
C ALA A 199 -2.41 42.75 -5.68
N ALA A 200 -2.51 44.08 -5.78
CA ALA A 200 -2.00 45.02 -4.79
C ALA A 200 -2.66 44.82 -3.41
N LYS A 201 -3.98 44.55 -3.36
CA LYS A 201 -4.68 44.23 -2.11
C LYS A 201 -4.30 42.86 -1.53
N PHE A 202 -4.05 41.87 -2.38
CA PHE A 202 -3.59 40.55 -1.91
C PHE A 202 -2.19 40.63 -1.32
N GLU A 203 -1.30 41.42 -1.92
CA GLU A 203 0.05 41.64 -1.41
C GLU A 203 0.05 42.32 -0.03
N SER A 204 -0.82 43.32 0.19
CA SER A 204 -0.93 43.96 1.51
C SER A 204 -1.43 43.00 2.60
N ILE A 205 -2.36 42.10 2.26
CA ILE A 205 -2.91 41.13 3.22
C ILE A 205 -1.87 40.04 3.54
N GLU A 206 -1.08 39.60 2.54
CA GLU A 206 -0.02 38.62 2.75
C GLU A 206 1.10 39.17 3.64
N GLN A 207 1.44 40.46 3.51
CA GLN A 207 2.41 41.12 4.38
C GLN A 207 1.92 41.20 5.84
N GLU A 208 0.64 41.50 6.07
CA GLU A 208 0.06 41.51 7.42
C GLU A 208 0.04 40.11 8.07
N GLN A 209 -0.31 39.07 7.29
CA GLN A 209 -0.29 37.70 7.81
C GLN A 209 1.12 37.20 8.13
N LYS A 210 2.13 37.54 7.32
CA LYS A 210 3.54 37.21 7.63
C LYS A 210 4.02 37.91 8.91
N LYS A 211 3.57 39.14 9.15
CA LYS A 211 3.91 39.92 10.36
C LYS A 211 3.28 39.34 11.63
N HIS A 212 2.07 38.79 11.54
CA HIS A 212 1.42 38.12 12.68
C HIS A 212 1.99 36.72 12.97
N LYS A 213 2.46 36.01 11.95
CA LYS A 213 3.01 34.65 12.10
C LYS A 213 4.43 34.63 12.69
N SER A 214 5.15 35.75 12.67
CA SER A 214 6.50 35.86 13.26
C SER A 214 6.53 36.27 14.73
N VAL A 215 5.36 36.43 15.37
CA VAL A 215 5.22 36.90 16.76
C VAL A 215 4.87 35.76 17.73
N PHE A 216 4.68 34.53 17.22
CA PHE A 216 4.48 33.30 18.00
C PHE A 216 5.47 32.23 17.55
#